data_AF-A0A7W3QPX7-F1
#
_entry.id   AF-A0A7W3QPX7-F1
#
_cell.length_a   1.000
_cell.length_b   1.000
_cell.length_c   1.000
_cell.angle_alpha   90.00
_cell.angle_beta   90.00
_cell.angle_gamma   90.00
#
_symmetry.space_group_name_H-M   'P 1'
#
loop_
_entity.id
_entity.type
_entity.pdbx_description
1 polymer ?
#
loop_
_entity_poly.entity_id
_entity_poly.type
_entity_poly.pdbx_seq_one_letter_code
_entity_poly.pdbx_strand_id
1 'polypeptide(L)'
;MTTPFPQWLIDDFLDIRGQVVPLTGAVLGRPTVQEADEYEKLLRRLLRHARTIAADPTDEERVGAYDQTYKLVGDLLERLHPHIGGQDGNARDLARLYHTYLGPARDVMVAAIDWKHHGAGFNALARRDVPPDGLDTVLAQAAYMSGDMFGVSAALTLNPGMGLALFYDPAANADRDVRAHLLRFYDGAGGAPHPRVALVPTTDCEAAYRLAQDGNFPARVFPLGRPPILANVQRCVAIGRGTAAVAEAFGTTAETAARARDALAREWLPAGWRTGQVTAPGGGKTIAQWVTEKFGQGDRAYCFVWFRRSGAKGGAHQELDTSVVAIRDLIGVLREGRLIQNATVVMIGDSGHGLAHPDVDIDLTEYWTEQGSPFVGGDRRAQLALFAYLVERKTNFMNVGMRSGALEGPALLGARTVYLEERYNLQEGRMEQWQGRVPGYTRIELGHVPTASGKRILKGLLEVGVKRGERELDTAAGYLAGLLRLPKADLKALVQKIACRGVVPADHRFEPPEVAQCFTDLCREVGSLLKAADLRKALGGSWNDFRYAAFAGLRAAQSIGKAEVKLRMGRDYDGPEEGLSKTDRERLWQAMAQTIDNWQVKGRRK
;
A
#
# COMPACT_ATOMS: atom_id res chain seq x y z
N MET A 1 21.69 25.27 9.80
CA MET A 1 22.88 24.73 9.10
C MET A 1 22.37 24.08 7.83
N THR A 2 22.60 24.69 6.69
CA THR A 2 22.32 24.10 5.38
C THR A 2 23.30 22.94 5.18
N THR A 3 22.78 21.73 4.97
CA THR A 3 23.60 20.60 4.51
C THR A 3 24.27 21.01 3.21
N PRO A 4 25.60 20.87 3.06
CA PRO A 4 26.30 21.24 1.83
C PRO A 4 25.63 20.57 0.65
N PHE A 5 25.37 21.33 -0.42
CA PHE A 5 24.94 20.75 -1.68
C PHE A 5 25.93 19.64 -2.05
N PRO A 6 25.46 18.40 -2.27
CA PRO A 6 26.41 17.31 -2.39
C PRO A 6 27.17 17.45 -3.71
N GLN A 7 28.49 17.64 -3.64
CA GLN A 7 29.38 17.71 -4.82
C GLN A 7 29.14 16.54 -5.79
N TRP A 8 28.79 15.36 -5.27
CA TRP A 8 28.43 14.20 -6.08
C TRP A 8 27.26 14.45 -7.03
N LEU A 9 26.33 15.35 -6.72
CA LEU A 9 25.20 15.69 -7.57
C LEU A 9 25.65 16.49 -8.81
N ILE A 10 26.58 17.43 -8.63
CA ILE A 10 27.22 18.19 -9.72
C ILE A 10 28.04 17.24 -10.59
N ASP A 11 28.84 16.39 -9.96
CA ASP A 11 29.70 15.43 -10.65
C ASP A 11 28.86 14.44 -11.47
N ASP A 12 27.74 13.94 -10.91
CA ASP A 12 26.77 13.07 -11.60
C ASP A 12 26.14 13.80 -12.80
N PHE A 13 25.78 15.08 -12.67
CA PHE A 13 25.25 15.89 -13.77
C PHE A 13 26.26 16.13 -14.90
N LEU A 14 27.49 16.52 -14.55
CA LEU A 14 28.56 16.75 -15.53
C LEU A 14 28.93 15.45 -16.25
N ASP A 15 28.93 14.32 -15.54
CA ASP A 15 29.13 13.00 -16.13
C ASP A 15 27.98 12.59 -17.06
N ILE A 16 26.73 12.76 -16.63
CA ILE A 16 25.54 12.54 -17.48
C ILE A 16 25.63 13.39 -18.74
N ARG A 17 25.93 14.68 -18.62
CA ARG A 17 26.06 15.59 -19.77
C ARG A 17 27.21 15.17 -20.69
N GLY A 18 28.35 14.76 -20.13
CA GLY A 18 29.52 14.31 -20.88
C GLY A 18 29.31 12.99 -21.62
N GLN A 19 28.48 12.08 -21.08
CA GLN A 19 28.26 10.74 -21.64
C GLN A 19 27.00 10.64 -22.51
N VAL A 20 25.90 11.30 -22.13
CA VAL A 20 24.63 11.23 -22.86
C VAL A 20 24.71 11.91 -24.22
N VAL A 21 25.35 13.09 -24.28
CA VAL A 21 25.41 13.90 -25.52
C VAL A 21 26.11 13.14 -26.66
N PRO A 22 27.27 12.48 -26.45
CA PRO A 22 27.87 11.60 -27.45
C PRO A 22 27.00 10.39 -27.84
N LEU A 23 26.37 9.74 -26.86
CA LEU A 23 25.52 8.55 -27.09
C LEU A 23 24.27 8.86 -27.91
N THR A 24 23.68 10.06 -27.76
CA THR A 24 22.58 10.49 -28.64
C THR A 24 22.96 10.43 -30.12
N GLY A 25 24.19 10.77 -30.49
CA GLY A 25 24.64 10.69 -31.88
C GLY A 25 24.69 9.25 -32.42
N ALA A 26 25.10 8.30 -31.59
CA ALA A 26 25.17 6.87 -31.94
C ALA A 26 23.78 6.21 -32.00
N VAL A 27 22.86 6.59 -31.09
CA VAL A 27 21.49 6.08 -31.03
C VAL A 27 20.68 6.44 -32.30
N LEU A 28 20.96 7.59 -32.93
CA LEU A 28 20.35 7.97 -34.21
C LEU A 28 20.80 7.06 -35.38
N GLY A 29 21.89 6.30 -35.22
CA GLY A 29 22.46 5.39 -36.22
C GLY A 29 22.10 3.90 -36.05
N ARG A 30 21.18 3.57 -35.13
CA ARG A 30 20.90 2.24 -34.56
C ARG A 30 21.87 1.87 -33.42
N PRO A 31 21.47 1.98 -32.14
CA PRO A 31 22.32 1.58 -31.04
C PRO A 31 22.44 0.06 -30.96
N THR A 32 23.60 -0.42 -30.57
CA THR A 32 23.77 -1.78 -30.06
C THR A 32 22.95 -1.97 -28.78
N VAL A 33 22.66 -3.22 -28.42
CA VAL A 33 21.98 -3.56 -27.15
C VAL A 33 22.71 -2.96 -25.94
N GLN A 34 24.04 -2.96 -25.97
CA GLN A 34 24.86 -2.39 -24.90
C GLN A 34 24.71 -0.87 -24.82
N GLU A 35 24.72 -0.17 -25.95
CA GLU A 35 24.52 1.29 -26.00
C GLU A 35 23.11 1.69 -25.54
N ALA A 36 22.08 0.91 -25.91
CA ALA A 36 20.71 1.14 -25.43
C ALA A 36 20.60 0.97 -23.91
N ASP A 37 21.29 -0.01 -23.33
CA ASP A 37 21.31 -0.28 -21.89
C ASP A 37 22.07 0.83 -21.12
N GLU A 38 23.21 1.30 -21.65
CA GLU A 38 23.94 2.44 -21.10
C GLU A 38 23.13 3.74 -21.19
N TYR A 39 22.44 3.97 -22.32
CA TYR A 39 21.56 5.11 -22.49
C TYR A 39 20.40 5.07 -21.48
N GLU A 40 19.78 3.91 -21.28
CA GLU A 40 18.74 3.72 -20.27
C GLU A 40 19.25 4.04 -18.85
N LYS A 41 20.46 3.59 -18.48
CA LYS A 41 21.08 3.89 -17.18
C LYS A 41 21.28 5.38 -16.99
N LEU A 42 21.74 6.09 -18.02
CA LEU A 42 21.94 7.54 -17.98
C LEU A 42 20.63 8.31 -17.87
N LEU A 43 19.59 7.92 -18.61
CA LEU A 43 18.26 8.53 -18.48
C LEU A 43 17.65 8.31 -17.10
N ARG A 44 17.85 7.12 -16.50
CA ARG A 44 17.47 6.86 -15.11
C ARG A 44 18.24 7.75 -14.14
N ARG A 45 19.53 8.03 -14.38
CA ARG A 45 20.32 8.99 -13.56
C ARG A 45 19.78 10.41 -13.71
N LEU A 46 19.49 10.85 -14.93
CA LEU A 46 18.93 12.18 -15.21
C LEU A 46 17.56 12.38 -14.53
N LEU A 47 16.66 11.40 -14.64
CA LEU A 47 15.36 11.43 -13.93
C LEU A 47 15.56 11.52 -12.42
N ARG A 48 16.50 10.75 -11.84
CA ARG A 48 16.81 10.86 -10.40
C ARG A 48 17.38 12.22 -10.02
N HIS A 49 18.21 12.80 -10.87
CA HIS A 49 18.79 14.12 -10.65
C HIS A 49 17.68 15.19 -10.64
N ALA A 50 16.79 15.18 -11.64
CA ALA A 50 15.59 16.02 -11.68
C ALA A 50 14.72 15.86 -10.42
N ARG A 51 14.49 14.62 -9.97
CA ARG A 51 13.75 14.31 -8.72
C ARG A 51 14.41 14.87 -7.48
N THR A 52 15.73 14.80 -7.40
CA THR A 52 16.50 15.26 -6.24
C THR A 52 16.45 16.78 -6.12
N ILE A 53 16.51 17.48 -7.25
CA ILE A 53 16.33 18.93 -7.29
C ILE A 53 14.89 19.30 -6.91
N ALA A 54 13.90 18.61 -7.47
CA ALA A 54 12.48 18.81 -7.18
C ALA A 54 12.10 18.57 -5.70
N ALA A 55 12.89 17.80 -4.94
CA ALA A 55 12.63 17.50 -3.53
C ALA A 55 12.88 18.69 -2.57
N ASP A 56 13.60 19.73 -3.01
CA ASP A 56 13.77 20.97 -2.24
C ASP A 56 13.92 22.18 -3.18
N PRO A 57 12.81 22.76 -3.66
CA PRO A 57 12.85 23.86 -4.62
C PRO A 57 13.28 25.20 -4.01
N THR A 58 13.48 25.27 -2.69
CA THR A 58 13.82 26.50 -1.96
C THR A 58 15.32 26.74 -1.81
N ASP A 59 16.14 25.76 -2.20
CA ASP A 59 17.59 25.81 -2.10
C ASP A 59 18.17 26.50 -3.35
N GLU A 60 18.65 27.74 -3.21
CA GLU A 60 19.16 28.57 -4.31
C GLU A 60 20.35 27.93 -5.06
N GLU A 61 21.19 27.14 -4.39
CA GLU A 61 22.28 26.40 -5.07
C GLU A 61 21.70 25.30 -5.99
N ARG A 62 20.58 24.68 -5.60
CA ARG A 62 19.88 23.69 -6.45
C ARG A 62 19.22 24.33 -7.67
N VAL A 63 18.87 25.62 -7.60
CA VAL A 63 18.25 26.35 -8.72
C VAL A 63 19.23 26.50 -9.90
N GLY A 64 20.52 26.68 -9.64
CA GLY A 64 21.53 26.72 -10.72
C GLY A 64 21.69 25.37 -11.44
N ALA A 65 21.69 24.27 -10.69
CA ALA A 65 21.68 22.91 -11.24
C ALA A 65 20.36 22.57 -11.95
N TYR A 66 19.26 23.15 -11.47
CA TYR A 66 17.92 22.99 -12.04
C TYR A 66 17.85 23.51 -13.48
N ASP A 67 18.23 24.77 -13.73
CA ASP A 67 18.13 25.37 -15.07
C ASP A 67 18.98 24.62 -16.09
N GLN A 68 20.16 24.15 -15.67
CA GLN A 68 21.04 23.33 -16.50
C GLN A 68 20.45 21.95 -16.81
N THR A 69 19.81 21.32 -15.81
CA THR A 69 19.12 20.04 -15.98
C THR A 69 17.89 20.17 -16.88
N TYR A 70 17.11 21.23 -16.71
CA TYR A 70 15.93 21.50 -17.52
C TYR A 70 16.31 21.68 -18.99
N LYS A 71 17.35 22.49 -19.23
CA LYS A 71 17.91 22.69 -20.57
C LYS A 71 18.40 21.37 -21.17
N LEU A 72 19.15 20.55 -20.42
CA LEU A 72 19.62 19.25 -20.90
C LEU A 72 18.46 18.31 -21.26
N VAL A 73 17.43 18.23 -20.42
CA VAL A 73 16.23 17.41 -20.70
C VAL A 73 15.51 17.93 -21.95
N GLY A 74 15.34 19.25 -22.08
CA GLY A 74 14.76 19.88 -23.27
C GLY A 74 15.54 19.56 -24.55
N ASP A 75 16.86 19.77 -24.52
CA ASP A 75 17.76 19.49 -25.66
C ASP A 75 17.68 18.01 -26.07
N LEU A 76 17.58 17.08 -25.11
CA LEU A 76 17.44 15.64 -25.39
C LEU A 76 16.07 15.29 -25.98
N LEU A 77 14.99 15.90 -25.47
CA LEU A 77 13.66 15.72 -26.02
C LEU A 77 13.57 16.20 -27.46
N GLU A 78 14.05 17.41 -27.76
CA GLU A 78 14.05 17.96 -29.11
C GLU A 78 14.83 17.08 -30.10
N ARG A 79 15.96 16.53 -29.67
CA ARG A 79 16.78 15.63 -30.50
C ARG A 79 16.15 14.28 -30.75
N LEU A 80 15.44 13.71 -29.79
CA LEU A 80 14.84 12.38 -29.91
C LEU A 80 13.45 12.39 -30.53
N HIS A 81 12.68 13.47 -30.34
CA HIS A 81 11.28 13.57 -30.77
C HIS A 81 11.05 13.21 -32.25
N PRO A 82 11.88 13.64 -33.23
CA PRO A 82 11.70 13.29 -34.64
C PRO A 82 11.83 11.79 -34.94
N HIS A 83 12.39 11.01 -34.02
CA HIS A 83 12.65 9.57 -34.19
C HIS A 83 11.61 8.70 -33.47
N ILE A 84 10.63 9.33 -32.80
CA ILE A 84 9.52 8.66 -32.11
C ILE A 84 8.35 8.60 -33.09
N GLY A 85 7.99 7.40 -33.56
CA GLY A 85 6.87 7.18 -34.48
C GLY A 85 7.18 6.38 -35.74
N GLY A 86 8.44 5.98 -35.96
CA GLY A 86 8.80 4.99 -36.97
C GLY A 86 8.17 3.61 -36.69
N GLN A 87 7.98 2.80 -37.73
CA GLN A 87 7.48 1.43 -37.58
C GLN A 87 8.58 0.38 -37.32
N ASP A 88 9.85 0.78 -37.28
CA ASP A 88 10.95 -0.14 -37.01
C ASP A 88 11.11 -0.43 -35.50
N GLY A 89 11.83 -1.51 -35.17
CA GLY A 89 12.04 -1.92 -33.78
C GLY A 89 12.70 -0.84 -32.92
N ASN A 90 13.54 -0.01 -33.53
CA ASN A 90 14.26 1.08 -32.85
C ASN A 90 13.34 2.21 -32.42
N ALA A 91 12.36 2.58 -33.25
CA ALA A 91 11.37 3.59 -32.88
C ALA A 91 10.52 3.15 -31.67
N ARG A 92 10.26 1.85 -31.49
CA ARG A 92 9.56 1.32 -30.31
C ARG A 92 10.40 1.42 -29.03
N ASP A 93 11.69 1.06 -29.10
CA ASP A 93 12.58 1.16 -27.94
C ASP A 93 12.88 2.61 -27.56
N LEU A 94 13.03 3.50 -28.54
CA LEU A 94 13.14 4.94 -28.33
C LEU A 94 11.86 5.53 -27.73
N ALA A 95 10.68 5.16 -28.23
CA ALA A 95 9.41 5.54 -27.64
C ALA A 95 9.29 5.05 -26.19
N ARG A 96 9.74 3.81 -25.89
CA ARG A 96 9.79 3.28 -24.52
C ARG A 96 10.68 4.15 -23.64
N LEU A 97 11.92 4.43 -24.06
CA LEU A 97 12.87 5.25 -23.29
C LEU A 97 12.33 6.67 -23.06
N TYR A 98 11.73 7.27 -24.09
CA TYR A 98 11.08 8.56 -24.01
C TYR A 98 9.95 8.57 -22.97
N HIS A 99 8.97 7.66 -23.09
CA HIS A 99 7.82 7.63 -22.20
C HIS A 99 8.15 7.17 -20.78
N THR A 100 9.21 6.37 -20.61
CA THR A 100 9.56 5.81 -19.30
C THR A 100 10.45 6.74 -18.48
N TYR A 101 11.33 7.52 -19.13
CA TYR A 101 12.36 8.28 -18.41
C TYR A 101 12.41 9.77 -18.75
N LEU A 102 12.44 10.13 -20.03
CA LEU A 102 12.60 11.54 -20.44
C LEU A 102 11.33 12.37 -20.31
N GLY A 103 10.17 11.81 -20.70
CA GLY A 103 8.87 12.41 -20.47
C GLY A 103 8.66 12.70 -18.99
N PRO A 104 8.75 11.69 -18.11
CA PRO A 104 8.71 11.91 -16.67
C PRO A 104 9.76 12.90 -16.17
N ALA A 105 11.02 12.85 -16.63
CA ALA A 105 12.03 13.81 -16.18
C ALA A 105 11.65 15.26 -16.53
N ARG A 106 11.11 15.47 -17.74
CA ARG A 106 10.60 16.78 -18.16
C ARG A 106 9.39 17.19 -17.35
N ASP A 107 8.41 16.31 -17.18
CA ASP A 107 7.18 16.61 -16.44
C ASP A 107 7.50 16.99 -14.99
N VAL A 108 8.46 16.31 -14.39
CA VAL A 108 8.99 16.60 -13.05
C VAL A 108 9.63 17.97 -12.98
N MET A 109 10.45 18.30 -13.99
CA MET A 109 11.06 19.61 -14.04
C MET A 109 9.99 20.68 -14.29
N VAL A 110 9.14 20.55 -15.32
CA VAL A 110 8.04 21.50 -15.58
C VAL A 110 7.18 21.72 -14.34
N ALA A 111 6.80 20.64 -13.63
CA ALA A 111 6.08 20.76 -12.38
C ALA A 111 6.88 21.57 -11.35
N ALA A 112 8.18 21.32 -11.18
CA ALA A 112 9.05 22.12 -10.31
C ALA A 112 9.22 23.60 -10.73
N ILE A 113 9.20 23.92 -12.04
CA ILE A 113 9.13 25.30 -12.56
C ILE A 113 7.81 25.95 -12.17
N ASP A 114 6.70 25.28 -12.45
CA ASP A 114 5.37 25.78 -12.10
C ASP A 114 5.25 26.00 -10.59
N TRP A 115 5.86 25.11 -9.77
CA TRP A 115 5.92 25.25 -8.32
C TRP A 115 6.72 26.48 -7.88
N LYS A 116 7.88 26.74 -8.48
CA LYS A 116 8.73 27.91 -8.19
C LYS A 116 8.01 29.22 -8.52
N HIS A 117 7.33 29.26 -9.67
CA HIS A 117 6.77 30.50 -10.21
C HIS A 117 5.40 30.87 -9.65
N HIS A 118 4.54 29.89 -9.36
CA HIS A 118 3.15 30.16 -8.99
C HIS A 118 2.89 30.11 -7.49
N GLY A 119 3.84 29.65 -6.65
CA GLY A 119 3.63 29.42 -5.22
C GLY A 119 2.52 28.39 -4.89
N ALA A 120 1.83 27.89 -5.92
CA ALA A 120 0.69 27.00 -5.85
C ALA A 120 1.14 25.63 -6.37
N GLY A 121 1.72 24.84 -5.47
CA GLY A 121 2.14 23.48 -5.77
C GLY A 121 3.14 23.00 -4.73
N PHE A 122 2.75 21.97 -3.98
CA PHE A 122 3.54 21.30 -2.92
C PHE A 122 3.86 22.18 -1.68
N ASN A 123 4.20 23.46 -1.84
CA ASN A 123 4.40 24.44 -0.75
C ASN A 123 3.12 24.85 0.00
N ALA A 124 1.93 24.52 -0.51
CA ALA A 124 0.71 24.64 0.28
C ALA A 124 0.65 23.61 1.43
N LEU A 125 1.41 22.51 1.32
CA LEU A 125 1.63 21.58 2.43
C LEU A 125 2.95 21.95 3.08
N ALA A 126 2.91 22.75 4.15
CA ALA A 126 4.09 23.06 4.94
C ALA A 126 4.88 21.78 5.24
N ARG A 127 6.21 21.83 5.14
CA ARG A 127 7.08 20.75 5.66
C ARG A 127 6.59 20.41 7.06
N ARG A 128 6.16 19.16 7.25
CA ARG A 128 5.75 18.65 8.56
C ARG A 128 6.96 18.00 9.18
N ASP A 129 7.90 18.82 9.60
CA ASP A 129 8.98 18.34 10.44
C ASP A 129 8.41 18.19 11.84
N VAL A 130 8.37 16.94 12.32
CA VAL A 130 7.88 16.62 13.67
C VAL A 130 9.04 16.78 14.64
N PRO A 131 8.90 17.60 15.71
CA PRO A 131 9.87 17.58 16.80
C PRO A 131 9.90 16.17 17.42
N PRO A 132 11.08 15.57 17.63
CA PRO A 132 11.20 14.14 17.88
C PRO A 132 10.74 13.68 19.28
N ASP A 133 10.24 14.57 20.13
CA ASP A 133 10.06 14.28 21.55
C ASP A 133 8.97 13.23 21.79
N GLY A 134 9.34 12.14 22.48
CA GLY A 134 8.41 11.13 22.98
C GLY A 134 7.99 10.02 22.01
N LEU A 135 8.51 9.98 20.78
CA LEU A 135 8.22 8.88 19.85
C LEU A 135 9.14 7.66 20.11
N ASP A 136 8.54 6.49 20.31
CA ASP A 136 9.26 5.21 20.44
C ASP A 136 9.20 4.37 19.15
N THR A 137 8.22 4.66 18.29
CA THR A 137 7.92 3.89 17.09
C THR A 137 7.51 4.82 15.96
N VAL A 138 8.09 4.65 14.77
CA VAL A 138 7.67 5.40 13.57
C VAL A 138 7.25 4.44 12.48
N LEU A 139 6.00 4.54 12.04
CA LEU A 139 5.48 3.77 10.91
C LEU A 139 6.09 4.28 9.60
N ALA A 140 6.45 3.37 8.71
CA ALA A 140 6.75 3.66 7.31
C ALA A 140 5.48 3.55 6.47
N GLN A 141 5.12 4.57 5.69
CA GLN A 141 4.07 4.48 4.68
C GLN A 141 4.51 5.19 3.40
N ALA A 142 4.31 4.57 2.25
CA ALA A 142 4.45 5.24 0.97
C ALA A 142 3.15 5.93 0.56
N ALA A 143 3.24 7.05 -0.17
CA ALA A 143 2.10 7.88 -0.57
C ALA A 143 1.07 7.16 -1.45
N TYR A 144 1.41 6.03 -2.07
CA TYR A 144 0.46 5.20 -2.82
C TYR A 144 -0.35 4.22 -1.95
N MET A 145 0.02 4.04 -0.67
CA MET A 145 -0.57 3.04 0.23
C MET A 145 -1.85 3.55 0.91
N SER A 146 -2.83 3.99 0.11
CA SER A 146 -4.06 4.61 0.60
C SER A 146 -4.96 3.66 1.39
N GLY A 147 -4.95 2.37 1.04
CA GLY A 147 -5.76 1.34 1.71
C GLY A 147 -5.45 1.18 3.21
N ASP A 148 -4.30 1.66 3.65
CA ASP A 148 -3.84 1.53 5.04
C ASP A 148 -4.20 2.74 5.91
N MET A 149 -4.85 3.76 5.34
CA MET A 149 -5.12 5.03 6.03
C MET A 149 -5.88 4.85 7.36
N PHE A 150 -6.86 3.95 7.42
CA PHE A 150 -7.65 3.73 8.64
C PHE A 150 -6.81 3.09 9.74
N GLY A 151 -6.02 2.07 9.39
CA GLY A 151 -5.14 1.41 10.36
C GLY A 151 -4.04 2.33 10.87
N VAL A 152 -3.42 3.12 9.98
CA VAL A 152 -2.40 4.11 10.34
C VAL A 152 -2.98 5.21 11.22
N SER A 153 -4.10 5.81 10.81
CA SER A 153 -4.76 6.86 11.60
C SER A 153 -5.18 6.33 12.98
N ALA A 154 -5.77 5.13 13.04
CA ALA A 154 -6.16 4.52 14.31
C ALA A 154 -4.95 4.25 15.21
N ALA A 155 -3.84 3.77 14.65
CA ALA A 155 -2.62 3.53 15.41
C ALA A 155 -2.05 4.85 15.97
N LEU A 156 -2.05 5.92 15.18
CA LEU A 156 -1.66 7.25 15.66
C LEU A 156 -2.58 7.70 16.81
N THR A 157 -3.90 7.61 16.65
CA THR A 157 -4.87 8.03 17.69
C THR A 157 -4.73 7.23 18.99
N LEU A 158 -4.56 5.92 18.89
CA LEU A 158 -4.61 5.01 20.03
C LEU A 158 -3.25 4.80 20.72
N ASN A 159 -2.15 5.10 20.03
CA ASN A 159 -0.79 5.00 20.58
C ASN A 159 -0.07 6.36 20.50
N PRO A 160 0.03 7.11 21.62
CA PRO A 160 0.73 8.39 21.68
C PRO A 160 2.22 8.33 21.32
N GLY A 161 2.90 7.20 21.57
CA GLY A 161 4.33 7.00 21.26
C GLY A 161 4.60 6.71 19.78
N MET A 162 3.56 6.60 18.94
CA MET A 162 3.69 6.28 17.53
C MET A 162 3.67 7.52 16.64
N GLY A 163 4.60 7.58 15.68
CA GLY A 163 4.62 8.57 14.61
C GLY A 163 4.53 7.93 13.22
N LEU A 164 4.47 8.75 12.18
CA LEU A 164 4.39 8.32 10.78
C LEU A 164 5.39 9.07 9.92
N ALA A 165 6.26 8.34 9.23
CA ALA A 165 7.03 8.85 8.10
C ALA A 165 6.27 8.51 6.80
N LEU A 166 5.62 9.52 6.21
CA LEU A 166 4.93 9.41 4.94
C LEU A 166 5.88 9.75 3.80
N PHE A 167 6.40 8.72 3.14
CA PHE A 167 7.31 8.83 2.00
C PHE A 167 6.53 9.16 0.74
N TYR A 168 6.94 10.22 0.05
CA TYR A 168 6.39 10.58 -1.25
C TYR A 168 7.51 10.85 -2.24
N ASP A 169 7.22 10.67 -3.52
CA ASP A 169 8.13 10.98 -4.61
C ASP A 169 7.55 12.24 -5.26
N PRO A 170 8.20 13.40 -5.14
CA PRO A 170 7.70 14.64 -5.72
C PRO A 170 7.37 14.53 -7.20
N ALA A 171 8.00 13.57 -7.87
CA ALA A 171 7.88 13.26 -9.28
C ALA A 171 6.96 12.09 -9.64
N ALA A 172 6.32 11.45 -8.66
CA ALA A 172 5.35 10.41 -8.98
C ALA A 172 4.16 11.04 -9.72
N ASN A 173 3.67 10.34 -10.75
CA ASN A 173 2.40 10.71 -11.39
C ASN A 173 1.31 10.82 -10.32
N ALA A 174 0.38 11.77 -10.50
CA ALA A 174 -0.68 12.07 -9.53
C ALA A 174 -1.48 10.82 -9.10
N ASP A 175 -1.67 9.85 -10.00
CA ASP A 175 -2.40 8.61 -9.72
C ASP A 175 -1.71 7.72 -8.67
N ARG A 176 -0.39 7.85 -8.47
CA ARG A 176 0.38 7.11 -7.46
C ARG A 176 0.66 7.93 -6.21
N ASP A 177 0.45 9.23 -6.24
CA ASP A 177 0.67 10.11 -5.08
C ASP A 177 -0.66 10.61 -4.52
N VAL A 178 -1.21 9.86 -3.56
CA VAL A 178 -2.42 10.27 -2.85
C VAL A 178 -2.11 10.96 -1.52
N ARG A 179 -0.90 11.52 -1.33
CA ARG A 179 -0.49 12.05 -0.02
C ARG A 179 -1.42 13.17 0.46
N ALA A 180 -1.93 14.02 -0.43
CA ALA A 180 -2.88 15.06 -0.05
C ALA A 180 -4.18 14.46 0.53
N HIS A 181 -4.64 13.33 0.00
CA HIS A 181 -5.78 12.60 0.53
C HIS A 181 -5.46 11.97 1.90
N LEU A 182 -4.28 11.35 2.03
CA LEU A 182 -3.82 10.76 3.29
C LEU A 182 -3.68 11.81 4.42
N LEU A 183 -3.03 12.94 4.12
CA LEU A 183 -2.83 14.01 5.10
C LEU A 183 -4.16 14.62 5.56
N ARG A 184 -5.08 14.90 4.64
CA ARG A 184 -6.42 15.39 5.00
C ARG A 184 -7.12 14.44 5.97
N PHE A 185 -6.94 13.13 5.79
CA PHE A 185 -7.49 12.13 6.70
C PHE A 185 -6.78 12.13 8.06
N TYR A 186 -5.44 12.18 8.08
CA TYR A 186 -4.62 12.15 9.30
C TYR A 186 -4.72 13.39 10.16
N ASP A 187 -5.03 14.55 9.58
CA ASP A 187 -5.23 15.82 10.29
C ASP A 187 -6.47 15.84 11.20
N GLY A 188 -7.22 14.74 11.23
CA GLY A 188 -8.39 14.59 12.08
C GLY A 188 -9.51 15.54 11.71
N ALA A 189 -10.65 15.38 12.37
CA ALA A 189 -11.85 16.17 12.10
C ALA A 189 -11.64 17.70 12.22
N GLY A 190 -10.62 18.13 12.98
CA GLY A 190 -10.26 19.54 13.14
C GLY A 190 -9.47 20.15 11.98
N GLY A 191 -8.94 19.33 11.06
CA GLY A 191 -8.18 19.80 9.89
C GLY A 191 -6.81 20.41 10.21
N ALA A 192 -6.38 20.36 11.47
CA ALA A 192 -5.07 20.82 11.88
C ALA A 192 -4.00 19.77 11.54
N PRO A 193 -2.80 20.17 11.06
CA PRO A 193 -1.72 19.23 10.78
C PRO A 193 -1.45 18.28 11.95
N HIS A 194 -1.53 16.97 11.71
CA HIS A 194 -1.27 16.00 12.78
C HIS A 194 0.19 16.11 13.26
N PRO A 195 0.45 16.32 14.57
CA PRO A 195 1.77 16.68 15.08
C PRO A 195 2.80 15.55 14.99
N ARG A 196 2.38 14.32 14.71
CA ARG A 196 3.26 13.13 14.61
C ARG A 196 3.34 12.52 13.20
N VAL A 197 2.90 13.26 12.19
CA VAL A 197 3.00 12.84 10.78
C VAL A 197 4.03 13.71 10.07
N ALA A 198 5.13 13.09 9.65
CA ALA A 198 6.15 13.74 8.84
C ALA A 198 6.02 13.40 7.37
N LEU A 199 6.19 14.41 6.52
CA LEU A 199 6.30 14.25 5.07
C LEU A 199 7.76 14.14 4.68
N VAL A 200 8.13 13.01 4.07
CA VAL A 200 9.51 12.71 3.71
C VAL A 200 9.63 12.62 2.19
N PRO A 201 10.26 13.60 1.53
CA PRO A 201 10.50 13.52 0.09
C PRO A 201 11.55 12.46 -0.23
N THR A 202 11.32 11.71 -1.29
CA THR A 202 12.16 10.60 -1.74
C THR A 202 12.24 10.61 -3.26
N THR A 203 13.20 9.89 -3.85
CA THR A 203 13.27 9.71 -5.31
C THR A 203 12.59 8.41 -5.78
N ASP A 204 12.26 7.53 -4.82
CA ASP A 204 11.60 6.25 -5.01
C ASP A 204 10.90 5.84 -3.70
N CYS A 205 9.57 6.00 -3.66
CA CYS A 205 8.75 5.68 -2.49
C CYS A 205 8.82 4.22 -2.06
N GLU A 206 8.88 3.28 -3.03
CA GLU A 206 8.88 1.84 -2.74
C GLU A 206 10.21 1.44 -2.11
N ALA A 207 11.31 1.93 -2.67
CA ALA A 207 12.64 1.73 -2.10
C ALA A 207 12.73 2.38 -0.71
N ALA A 208 12.23 3.61 -0.55
CA ALA A 208 12.25 4.33 0.73
C ALA A 208 11.50 3.56 1.83
N TYR A 209 10.29 3.07 1.52
CA TYR A 209 9.50 2.26 2.45
C TYR A 209 10.26 1.04 2.97
N ARG A 210 11.00 0.33 2.10
CA ARG A 210 11.78 -0.86 2.46
C ARG A 210 13.05 -0.49 3.24
N LEU A 211 13.83 0.46 2.71
CA LEU A 211 15.12 0.86 3.28
C LEU A 211 14.97 1.49 4.67
N ALA A 212 13.91 2.28 4.88
CA ALA A 212 13.63 2.89 6.18
C ALA A 212 13.36 1.84 7.28
N GLN A 213 12.78 0.69 6.94
CA GLN A 213 12.57 -0.42 7.88
C GLN A 213 13.87 -1.17 8.24
N ASP A 214 14.87 -1.06 7.37
CA ASP A 214 16.21 -1.59 7.61
C ASP A 214 17.12 -0.56 8.31
N GLY A 215 16.63 0.66 8.57
CA GLY A 215 17.40 1.76 9.15
C GLY A 215 18.42 2.37 8.17
N ASN A 216 18.22 2.17 6.86
CA ASN A 216 19.13 2.62 5.81
C ASN A 216 18.57 3.85 5.08
N PHE A 217 19.35 4.93 5.02
CA PHE A 217 18.93 6.19 4.40
C PHE A 217 19.96 6.66 3.35
N PRO A 218 20.17 5.89 2.26
CA PRO A 218 21.13 6.29 1.25
C PRO A 218 20.67 7.57 0.54
N ALA A 219 21.59 8.52 0.32
CA ALA A 219 21.32 9.80 -0.32
C ALA A 219 20.58 9.67 -1.66
N ARG A 220 20.83 8.58 -2.40
CA ARG A 220 20.17 8.28 -3.68
C ARG A 220 18.64 8.12 -3.58
N VAL A 221 18.12 7.70 -2.42
CA VAL A 221 16.67 7.51 -2.15
C VAL A 221 16.14 8.62 -1.25
N PHE A 222 16.96 9.03 -0.27
CA PHE A 222 16.66 10.07 0.70
C PHE A 222 17.57 11.28 0.45
N PRO A 223 17.21 12.18 -0.48
CA PRO A 223 18.09 13.29 -0.86
C PRO A 223 18.38 14.26 0.29
N LEU A 224 17.50 14.28 1.32
CA LEU A 224 17.67 15.08 2.54
C LEU A 224 18.31 14.28 3.68
N GLY A 225 18.83 13.09 3.40
CA GLY A 225 19.40 12.19 4.40
C GLY A 225 18.34 11.56 5.32
N ARG A 226 18.75 11.25 6.55
CA ARG A 226 17.87 10.61 7.53
C ARG A 226 16.76 11.58 7.97
N PRO A 227 15.47 11.19 7.87
CA PRO A 227 14.37 12.06 8.26
C PRO A 227 14.41 12.50 9.73
N PRO A 228 14.13 13.77 10.07
CA PRO A 228 14.15 14.27 11.46
C PRO A 228 13.22 13.53 12.41
N ILE A 229 12.06 13.04 11.95
CA ILE A 229 11.13 12.23 12.74
C ILE A 229 11.78 10.95 13.31
N LEU A 230 12.91 10.52 12.74
CA LEU A 230 13.68 9.36 13.18
C LEU A 230 14.87 9.72 14.09
N ALA A 231 14.89 10.91 14.69
CA ALA A 231 15.99 11.31 15.59
C ALA A 231 16.11 10.36 16.79
N ASN A 232 14.97 9.90 17.34
CA ASN A 232 14.93 9.05 18.53
C ASN A 232 14.73 7.55 18.26
N VAL A 233 14.48 7.16 17.00
CA VAL A 233 14.28 5.75 16.60
C VAL A 233 15.26 5.35 15.51
N GLN A 234 15.87 4.17 15.61
CA GLN A 234 16.89 3.73 14.64
C GLN A 234 16.34 3.47 13.24
N ARG A 235 15.06 3.08 13.14
CA ARG A 235 14.41 2.66 11.91
C ARG A 235 12.91 2.90 11.99
N CYS A 236 12.25 2.92 10.83
CA CYS A 236 10.81 2.78 10.78
C CYS A 236 10.39 1.32 11.02
N VAL A 237 9.11 1.11 11.29
CA VAL A 237 8.49 -0.22 11.31
C VAL A 237 7.42 -0.32 10.21
N ALA A 238 7.13 -1.54 9.77
CA ALA A 238 6.06 -1.79 8.80
C ALA A 238 4.69 -1.39 9.36
N ILE A 239 3.76 -1.02 8.47
CA ILE A 239 2.37 -0.69 8.80
C ILE A 239 1.69 -1.78 9.62
N GLY A 240 2.06 -3.05 9.42
CA GLY A 240 1.51 -4.16 10.21
C GLY A 240 1.74 -4.02 11.73
N ARG A 241 2.79 -3.30 12.17
CA ARG A 241 2.97 -2.96 13.59
C ARG A 241 1.93 -1.96 14.09
N GLY A 242 1.48 -1.05 13.23
CA GLY A 242 0.34 -0.17 13.51
C GLY A 242 -0.95 -0.96 13.68
N THR A 243 -1.21 -1.95 12.81
CA THR A 243 -2.36 -2.86 12.95
C THR A 243 -2.32 -3.61 14.28
N ALA A 244 -1.15 -4.05 14.73
CA ALA A 244 -0.96 -4.71 16.02
C ALA A 244 -1.27 -3.77 17.18
N ALA A 245 -0.76 -2.53 17.13
CA ALA A 245 -1.01 -1.53 18.16
C ALA A 245 -2.50 -1.20 18.29
N VAL A 246 -3.25 -1.17 17.17
CA VAL A 246 -4.71 -1.02 17.19
C VAL A 246 -5.36 -2.20 17.92
N ALA A 247 -4.99 -3.45 17.60
CA ALA A 247 -5.51 -4.62 18.29
C ALA A 247 -5.20 -4.60 19.80
N GLU A 248 -3.97 -4.24 20.17
CA GLU A 248 -3.53 -4.10 21.56
C GLU A 248 -4.38 -3.05 22.31
N ALA A 249 -4.65 -1.90 21.68
CA ALA A 249 -5.45 -0.82 22.28
C ALA A 249 -6.93 -1.17 22.46
N PHE A 250 -7.53 -1.92 21.54
CA PHE A 250 -8.87 -2.48 21.72
C PHE A 250 -8.91 -3.50 22.87
N GLY A 251 -7.80 -4.20 23.11
CA GLY A 251 -7.64 -5.12 24.23
C GLY A 251 -8.53 -6.35 24.12
N THR A 252 -8.86 -6.96 25.25
CA THR A 252 -9.70 -8.17 25.34
C THR A 252 -10.98 -7.94 26.14
N THR A 253 -11.23 -6.72 26.62
CA THR A 253 -12.44 -6.39 27.42
C THR A 253 -13.34 -5.40 26.66
N ALA A 254 -14.64 -5.42 26.99
CA ALA A 254 -15.60 -4.50 26.41
C ALA A 254 -15.28 -3.02 26.73
N GLU A 255 -14.71 -2.77 27.91
CA GLU A 255 -14.33 -1.42 28.35
C GLU A 255 -13.17 -0.85 27.53
N THR A 256 -12.09 -1.63 27.33
CA THR A 256 -10.95 -1.18 26.52
C THR A 256 -11.36 -0.92 25.08
N ALA A 257 -12.20 -1.80 24.51
CA ALA A 257 -12.73 -1.64 23.16
C ALA A 257 -13.64 -0.41 23.03
N ALA A 258 -14.51 -0.15 24.01
CA ALA A 258 -15.36 1.04 24.03
C ALA A 258 -14.54 2.33 24.06
N ARG A 259 -13.51 2.38 24.94
CA ARG A 259 -12.61 3.53 25.04
C ARG A 259 -11.84 3.78 23.74
N ALA A 260 -11.32 2.72 23.12
CA ALA A 260 -10.62 2.82 21.84
C ALA A 260 -11.56 3.36 20.73
N ARG A 261 -12.74 2.77 20.59
CA ARG A 261 -13.77 3.23 19.64
C ARG A 261 -14.15 4.69 19.85
N ASP A 262 -14.34 5.11 21.09
CA ASP A 262 -14.70 6.50 21.39
C ASP A 262 -13.58 7.49 21.08
N ALA A 263 -12.32 7.10 21.28
CA ALA A 263 -11.16 7.89 20.85
C ALA A 263 -11.12 8.06 19.32
N LEU A 264 -11.29 6.96 18.58
CA LEU A 264 -11.36 7.00 17.11
C LEU A 264 -12.55 7.83 16.61
N ALA A 265 -13.71 7.68 17.24
CA ALA A 265 -14.89 8.43 16.85
C ALA A 265 -14.73 9.94 17.06
N ARG A 266 -14.05 10.37 18.14
CA ARG A 266 -13.71 11.79 18.34
C ARG A 266 -12.71 12.32 17.32
N GLU A 267 -11.72 11.49 16.95
CA GLU A 267 -10.71 11.88 15.97
C GLU A 267 -11.29 11.99 14.55
N TRP A 268 -12.09 11.00 14.14
CA TRP A 268 -12.55 10.87 12.76
C TRP A 268 -13.84 11.63 12.49
N LEU A 269 -14.71 11.79 13.48
CA LEU A 269 -16.05 12.32 13.27
C LEU A 269 -16.18 13.67 13.98
N PRO A 270 -16.45 14.77 13.25
CA PRO A 270 -16.77 16.04 13.88
C PRO A 270 -18.00 15.93 14.81
N ALA A 271 -18.18 16.91 15.68
CA ALA A 271 -19.31 16.94 16.61
C ALA A 271 -20.67 16.83 15.87
N GLY A 272 -21.59 16.05 16.44
CA GLY A 272 -22.95 15.85 15.90
C GLY A 272 -23.08 14.81 14.77
N TRP A 273 -21.96 14.32 14.22
CA TRP A 273 -21.99 13.30 13.16
C TRP A 273 -22.52 11.95 13.67
N ARG A 274 -22.07 11.52 14.86
CA ARG A 274 -22.56 10.28 15.52
C ARG A 274 -24.05 10.33 15.85
N THR A 275 -24.58 11.50 16.21
CA THR A 275 -25.99 11.68 16.57
C THR A 275 -26.88 11.94 15.34
N GLY A 276 -26.26 12.08 14.16
CA GLY A 276 -26.93 12.25 12.88
C GLY A 276 -27.60 13.61 12.68
N GLN A 277 -27.19 14.62 13.47
CA GLN A 277 -27.76 15.97 13.42
C GLN A 277 -27.12 16.86 12.34
N VAL A 278 -26.00 16.43 11.75
CA VAL A 278 -25.27 17.21 10.74
C VAL A 278 -25.95 17.15 9.38
N THR A 279 -25.98 18.29 8.69
CA THR A 279 -26.54 18.51 7.35
C THR A 279 -25.46 18.57 6.27
N ALA A 280 -25.87 18.36 5.02
CA ALA A 280 -25.00 18.51 3.85
C ALA A 280 -24.41 19.95 3.76
N PRO A 281 -23.17 20.10 3.25
CA PRO A 281 -22.66 21.40 2.81
C PRO A 281 -23.64 22.02 1.78
N GLY A 282 -24.10 23.25 2.04
CA GLY A 282 -25.07 23.95 1.17
C GLY A 282 -26.55 23.78 1.54
N GLY A 283 -26.88 23.12 2.66
CA GLY A 283 -28.26 22.88 3.08
C GLY A 283 -28.83 21.61 2.45
N GLY A 284 -29.54 20.80 3.24
CA GLY A 284 -30.02 19.48 2.81
C GLY A 284 -30.52 18.65 3.98
N LYS A 285 -30.67 17.34 3.75
CA LYS A 285 -31.10 16.39 4.79
C LYS A 285 -30.01 16.23 5.85
N THR A 286 -30.41 16.01 7.10
CA THR A 286 -29.49 15.47 8.10
C THR A 286 -29.19 14.00 7.82
N ILE A 287 -28.12 13.45 8.39
CA ILE A 287 -27.86 12.00 8.35
C ILE A 287 -29.08 11.22 8.85
N ALA A 288 -29.71 11.67 9.93
CA ALA A 288 -30.89 11.02 10.48
C ALA A 288 -32.07 10.98 9.50
N GLN A 289 -32.34 12.10 8.82
CA GLN A 289 -33.40 12.20 7.81
C GLN A 289 -33.09 11.32 6.60
N TRP A 290 -31.87 11.40 6.08
CA TRP A 290 -31.43 10.61 4.92
C TRP A 290 -31.49 9.10 5.21
N VAL A 291 -31.02 8.65 6.38
CA VAL A 291 -31.10 7.24 6.80
C VAL A 291 -32.56 6.80 6.96
N THR A 292 -33.41 7.62 7.57
CA THR A 292 -34.84 7.27 7.73
C THR A 292 -35.54 7.09 6.38
N GLU A 293 -35.16 7.87 5.37
CA GLU A 293 -35.70 7.73 4.02
C GLU A 293 -35.20 6.48 3.30
N LYS A 294 -33.90 6.19 3.37
CA LYS A 294 -33.31 5.05 2.66
C LYS A 294 -33.67 3.71 3.28
N PHE A 295 -33.76 3.65 4.61
CA PHE A 295 -33.95 2.39 5.34
C PHE A 295 -35.36 2.26 5.94
N GLY A 296 -36.15 3.33 5.97
CA GLY A 296 -37.47 3.36 6.59
C GLY A 296 -37.43 3.38 8.13
N GLN A 297 -38.60 3.16 8.74
CA GLN A 297 -38.75 3.01 10.19
C GLN A 297 -39.12 1.56 10.51
N GLY A 298 -38.15 0.76 10.96
CA GLY A 298 -38.41 -0.62 11.38
C GLY A 298 -37.17 -1.36 11.90
N ASP A 299 -37.41 -2.39 12.71
CA ASP A 299 -36.38 -3.30 13.25
C ASP A 299 -35.94 -4.32 12.18
N ARG A 300 -35.50 -3.83 11.01
CA ARG A 300 -34.91 -4.68 9.95
C ARG A 300 -33.44 -4.90 10.22
N ALA A 301 -32.94 -5.97 9.62
CA ALA A 301 -31.54 -6.29 9.61
C ALA A 301 -30.93 -5.98 8.24
N TYR A 302 -29.73 -5.41 8.20
CA TYR A 302 -29.09 -4.97 6.96
C TYR A 302 -27.74 -5.66 6.75
N CYS A 303 -27.48 -6.10 5.53
CA CYS A 303 -26.16 -6.57 5.13
C CYS A 303 -25.60 -5.65 4.05
N PHE A 304 -24.57 -4.89 4.41
CA PHE A 304 -23.84 -4.02 3.50
C PHE A 304 -22.81 -4.86 2.74
N VAL A 305 -23.07 -5.12 1.47
CA VAL A 305 -22.18 -5.86 0.57
C VAL A 305 -21.35 -4.83 -0.19
N TRP A 306 -20.04 -4.84 0.05
CA TRP A 306 -19.12 -3.87 -0.54
C TRP A 306 -18.69 -4.31 -1.94
N PHE A 307 -18.99 -3.46 -2.91
CA PHE A 307 -18.59 -3.61 -4.30
C PHE A 307 -17.47 -2.63 -4.66
N ARG A 308 -16.48 -3.13 -5.39
CA ARG A 308 -15.24 -2.43 -5.69
C ARG A 308 -14.85 -2.64 -7.16
N ARG A 309 -14.54 -1.54 -7.85
CA ARG A 309 -14.00 -1.48 -9.23
C ARG A 309 -12.87 -0.46 -9.32
N SER A 310 -11.97 -0.49 -8.35
CA SER A 310 -10.84 0.44 -8.26
C SER A 310 -9.96 0.39 -9.50
N GLY A 311 -9.75 -0.79 -10.10
CA GLY A 311 -8.89 -0.96 -11.26
C GLY A 311 -9.45 -0.34 -12.53
N ALA A 312 -10.77 -0.33 -12.69
CA ALA A 312 -11.44 0.35 -13.80
C ALA A 312 -11.19 1.87 -13.79
N LYS A 313 -10.89 2.45 -12.62
CA LYS A 313 -10.58 3.88 -12.45
C LYS A 313 -9.07 4.15 -12.34
N GLY A 314 -8.21 3.17 -12.66
CA GLY A 314 -6.74 3.31 -12.55
C GLY A 314 -6.19 3.17 -11.13
N GLY A 315 -7.01 2.77 -10.16
CA GLY A 315 -6.61 2.56 -8.77
C GLY A 315 -5.73 1.34 -8.55
N ALA A 316 -5.08 1.29 -7.38
CA ALA A 316 -4.24 0.18 -6.96
C ALA A 316 -5.05 -1.09 -6.66
N HIS A 317 -4.39 -2.25 -6.70
CA HIS A 317 -4.96 -3.56 -6.37
C HIS A 317 -6.16 -3.97 -7.22
N GLN A 318 -6.03 -3.90 -8.54
CA GLN A 318 -7.07 -4.30 -9.49
C GLN A 318 -7.48 -5.77 -9.32
N GLU A 319 -6.60 -6.61 -8.76
CA GLU A 319 -6.87 -8.01 -8.47
C GLU A 319 -7.96 -8.22 -7.42
N LEU A 320 -8.28 -7.19 -6.63
CA LEU A 320 -9.29 -7.21 -5.57
C LEU A 320 -10.63 -6.59 -6.02
N ASP A 321 -10.76 -6.20 -7.29
CA ASP A 321 -12.05 -5.77 -7.82
C ASP A 321 -13.06 -6.94 -7.76
N THR A 322 -14.30 -6.61 -7.44
CA THR A 322 -15.40 -7.57 -7.30
C THR A 322 -16.13 -7.72 -8.63
N SER A 323 -16.69 -8.90 -8.88
CA SER A 323 -17.50 -9.17 -10.06
C SER A 323 -18.94 -9.48 -9.70
N VAL A 324 -19.84 -9.36 -10.68
CA VAL A 324 -21.28 -9.61 -10.53
C VAL A 324 -21.53 -11.03 -10.02
N VAL A 325 -20.80 -12.02 -10.55
CA VAL A 325 -20.93 -13.42 -10.13
C VAL A 325 -20.48 -13.61 -8.68
N ALA A 326 -19.33 -13.05 -8.31
CA ALA A 326 -18.83 -13.13 -6.93
C ALA A 326 -19.80 -12.48 -5.93
N ILE A 327 -20.36 -11.32 -6.27
CA ILE A 327 -21.37 -10.67 -5.44
C ILE A 327 -22.66 -11.51 -5.35
N ARG A 328 -23.10 -12.14 -6.44
CA ARG A 328 -24.24 -13.05 -6.40
C ARG A 328 -23.99 -14.26 -5.50
N ASP A 329 -22.77 -14.82 -5.50
CA ASP A 329 -22.41 -15.87 -4.53
C ASP A 329 -22.49 -15.36 -3.08
N LEU A 330 -21.98 -14.15 -2.79
CA LEU A 330 -22.09 -13.54 -1.46
C LEU A 330 -23.55 -13.36 -1.03
N ILE A 331 -24.39 -12.84 -1.93
CA ILE A 331 -25.83 -12.63 -1.70
C ILE A 331 -26.56 -13.97 -1.60
N GLY A 332 -26.16 -14.95 -2.40
CA GLY A 332 -26.65 -16.32 -2.34
C GLY A 332 -26.44 -16.92 -0.96
N VAL A 333 -25.22 -16.84 -0.43
CA VAL A 333 -24.90 -17.33 0.93
C VAL A 333 -25.75 -16.64 2.01
N LEU A 334 -26.02 -15.34 1.88
CA LEU A 334 -26.91 -14.60 2.79
C LEU A 334 -28.36 -15.12 2.74
N ARG A 335 -28.84 -15.52 1.56
CA ARG A 335 -30.24 -15.86 1.30
C ARG A 335 -30.54 -17.36 1.43
N GLU A 336 -29.68 -18.22 0.90
CA GLU A 336 -29.83 -19.68 0.86
C GLU A 336 -29.95 -20.30 2.26
N GLY A 337 -29.32 -19.69 3.26
CA GLY A 337 -29.32 -20.19 4.64
C GLY A 337 -30.37 -19.62 5.60
N ARG A 338 -31.18 -18.61 5.20
CA ARG A 338 -32.01 -17.80 6.14
C ARG A 338 -31.25 -17.38 7.42
N LEU A 339 -29.94 -17.11 7.31
CA LEU A 339 -29.07 -16.68 8.42
C LEU A 339 -29.73 -15.52 9.19
N ILE A 340 -30.32 -14.61 8.43
CA ILE A 340 -31.12 -13.51 8.91
C ILE A 340 -32.45 -13.54 8.13
N GLN A 341 -33.53 -13.98 8.75
CA GLN A 341 -34.86 -13.81 8.17
C GLN A 341 -35.12 -12.30 7.98
N ASN A 342 -35.47 -11.89 6.77
CA ASN A 342 -35.71 -10.49 6.37
C ASN A 342 -34.46 -9.58 6.33
N ALA A 343 -33.25 -10.14 6.14
CA ALA A 343 -32.09 -9.30 5.82
C ALA A 343 -32.31 -8.52 4.52
N THR A 344 -32.18 -7.20 4.61
CA THR A 344 -32.11 -6.30 3.46
C THR A 344 -30.66 -6.24 2.98
N VAL A 345 -30.42 -6.66 1.74
CA VAL A 345 -29.13 -6.56 1.05
C VAL A 345 -28.95 -5.13 0.57
N VAL A 346 -27.92 -4.48 1.10
CA VAL A 346 -27.54 -3.10 0.76
C VAL A 346 -26.24 -3.16 -0.04
N MET A 347 -26.28 -2.78 -1.31
CA MET A 347 -25.07 -2.63 -2.11
C MET A 347 -24.40 -1.30 -1.78
N ILE A 348 -23.09 -1.29 -1.57
CA ILE A 348 -22.33 -0.07 -1.24
C ILE A 348 -20.94 -0.11 -1.87
N GLY A 349 -20.33 1.05 -2.09
CA GLY A 349 -18.99 1.16 -2.69
C GLY A 349 -19.06 1.80 -4.07
N ASP A 350 -18.29 1.27 -5.03
CA ASP A 350 -18.25 1.81 -6.39
C ASP A 350 -19.57 1.55 -7.15
N SER A 351 -19.95 2.42 -8.07
CA SER A 351 -21.12 2.23 -8.93
C SER A 351 -20.86 1.26 -10.09
N GLY A 352 -21.90 0.96 -10.87
CA GLY A 352 -21.78 0.14 -12.08
C GLY A 352 -21.62 -1.35 -11.80
N HIS A 353 -22.30 -1.86 -10.76
CA HIS A 353 -22.30 -3.27 -10.38
C HIS A 353 -23.23 -4.14 -11.23
N GLY A 354 -24.18 -3.56 -11.96
CA GLY A 354 -25.02 -4.29 -12.92
C GLY A 354 -25.99 -5.31 -12.29
N LEU A 355 -26.22 -5.24 -10.98
CA LEU A 355 -27.24 -6.02 -10.27
C LEU A 355 -28.50 -5.16 -10.11
N ALA A 356 -29.65 -5.81 -10.03
CA ALA A 356 -30.94 -5.16 -9.78
C ALA A 356 -31.75 -5.99 -8.79
N HIS A 357 -32.88 -5.47 -8.33
CA HIS A 357 -33.85 -6.26 -7.59
C HIS A 357 -34.24 -7.52 -8.41
N PRO A 358 -34.34 -8.72 -7.81
CA PRO A 358 -34.30 -8.97 -6.37
C PRO A 358 -32.89 -9.11 -5.80
N ASP A 359 -31.79 -9.14 -6.57
CA ASP A 359 -30.44 -9.39 -6.03
C ASP A 359 -30.05 -8.35 -4.97
N VAL A 360 -30.38 -7.08 -5.18
CA VAL A 360 -30.10 -5.96 -4.28
C VAL A 360 -31.41 -5.29 -3.86
N ASP A 361 -31.59 -5.08 -2.56
CA ASP A 361 -32.80 -4.45 -2.01
C ASP A 361 -32.64 -2.92 -1.90
N ILE A 362 -31.44 -2.44 -1.56
CA ILE A 362 -31.09 -1.01 -1.51
C ILE A 362 -29.73 -0.83 -2.20
N ASP A 363 -29.66 0.10 -3.15
CA ASP A 363 -28.40 0.51 -3.78
C ASP A 363 -27.92 1.84 -3.18
N LEU A 364 -26.81 1.79 -2.45
CA LEU A 364 -26.08 2.93 -1.89
C LEU A 364 -24.69 3.06 -2.51
N THR A 365 -24.47 2.54 -3.72
CA THR A 365 -23.20 2.79 -4.41
C THR A 365 -23.02 4.28 -4.66
N GLU A 366 -21.80 4.77 -4.40
CA GLU A 366 -21.44 6.20 -4.50
C GLU A 366 -22.42 7.15 -3.78
N TYR A 367 -23.04 6.73 -2.66
CA TYR A 367 -24.02 7.55 -1.92
C TYR A 367 -23.47 8.90 -1.41
N TRP A 368 -22.15 9.06 -1.37
CA TRP A 368 -21.45 10.32 -1.10
C TRP A 368 -21.42 11.29 -2.28
N THR A 369 -21.95 10.91 -3.44
CA THR A 369 -22.12 11.77 -4.62
C THR A 369 -23.58 12.08 -4.93
N GLU A 370 -24.51 11.38 -4.28
CA GLU A 370 -25.95 11.58 -4.47
C GLU A 370 -26.37 12.99 -4.05
N GLN A 371 -27.03 13.74 -4.94
CA GLN A 371 -27.50 15.08 -4.62
C GLN A 371 -28.43 15.09 -3.39
N GLY A 372 -28.17 15.99 -2.44
CA GLY A 372 -28.94 16.09 -1.19
C GLY A 372 -28.56 15.07 -0.12
N SER A 373 -27.57 14.21 -0.40
CA SER A 373 -26.95 13.35 0.61
C SER A 373 -26.07 14.18 1.56
N PRO A 374 -26.14 13.92 2.88
CA PRO A 374 -25.33 14.63 3.88
C PRO A 374 -23.83 14.35 3.78
N PHE A 375 -23.43 13.43 2.92
CA PHE A 375 -22.04 13.00 2.76
C PHE A 375 -21.36 13.65 1.54
N VAL A 376 -22.09 14.43 0.74
CA VAL A 376 -21.56 15.14 -0.45
C VAL A 376 -20.53 16.18 -0.05
N GLY A 377 -19.44 16.26 -0.83
CA GLY A 377 -18.34 17.20 -0.60
C GLY A 377 -17.47 16.87 0.61
N GLY A 378 -17.82 15.84 1.39
CA GLY A 378 -17.01 15.32 2.48
C GLY A 378 -15.90 14.41 2.00
N ASP A 379 -14.90 14.20 2.86
CA ASP A 379 -13.84 13.21 2.60
C ASP A 379 -14.23 11.80 3.09
N ARG A 380 -13.26 10.89 3.22
CA ARG A 380 -13.52 9.51 3.63
C ARG A 380 -14.15 9.39 5.01
N ARG A 381 -13.94 10.35 5.91
CA ARG A 381 -14.58 10.41 7.23
C ARG A 381 -16.07 10.66 7.11
N ALA A 382 -16.47 11.42 6.08
CA ALA A 382 -17.88 11.66 5.85
C ALA A 382 -18.63 10.37 5.53
N GLN A 383 -17.98 9.44 4.85
CA GLN A 383 -18.55 8.13 4.57
C GLN A 383 -18.70 7.29 5.87
N LEU A 384 -17.71 7.35 6.78
CA LEU A 384 -17.74 6.63 8.07
C LEU A 384 -18.91 7.03 8.97
N ALA A 385 -19.40 8.26 8.82
CA ALA A 385 -20.52 8.82 9.55
C ALA A 385 -21.79 7.96 9.51
N LEU A 386 -22.09 7.38 8.34
CA LEU A 386 -23.24 6.52 8.15
C LEU A 386 -23.16 5.36 9.14
N PHE A 387 -22.03 4.68 9.19
CA PHE A 387 -21.83 3.52 10.06
C PHE A 387 -21.78 3.92 11.52
N ALA A 388 -21.14 5.03 11.86
CA ALA A 388 -21.12 5.55 13.22
C ALA A 388 -22.53 5.82 13.74
N TYR A 389 -23.38 6.46 12.91
CA TYR A 389 -24.77 6.73 13.23
C TYR A 389 -25.60 5.45 13.39
N LEU A 390 -25.42 4.47 12.49
CA LEU A 390 -26.11 3.19 12.59
C LEU A 390 -25.70 2.39 13.85
N VAL A 391 -24.42 2.46 14.24
CA VAL A 391 -23.94 1.87 15.51
C VAL A 391 -24.55 2.58 16.71
N GLU A 392 -24.58 3.92 16.71
CA GLU A 392 -25.16 4.73 17.79
C GLU A 392 -26.66 4.43 17.98
N ARG A 393 -27.38 4.23 16.88
CA ARG A 393 -28.80 3.81 16.89
C ARG A 393 -29.03 2.34 17.21
N LYS A 394 -27.95 1.57 17.41
CA LYS A 394 -28.01 0.12 17.65
C LYS A 394 -28.74 -0.62 16.52
N THR A 395 -28.60 -0.16 15.28
CA THR A 395 -29.18 -0.83 14.11
C THR A 395 -28.56 -2.22 13.97
N ASN A 396 -29.37 -3.21 13.62
CA ASN A 396 -28.89 -4.56 13.30
C ASN A 396 -28.30 -4.56 11.89
N PHE A 397 -26.99 -4.39 11.78
CA PHE A 397 -26.33 -4.50 10.48
C PHE A 397 -24.95 -5.15 10.58
N MET A 398 -24.47 -5.62 9.42
CA MET A 398 -23.08 -6.04 9.21
C MET A 398 -22.57 -5.58 7.85
N ASN A 399 -21.25 -5.46 7.73
CA ASN A 399 -20.54 -5.25 6.48
C ASN A 399 -19.89 -6.55 6.03
N VAL A 400 -19.87 -6.79 4.72
CA VAL A 400 -19.09 -7.87 4.11
C VAL A 400 -18.40 -7.37 2.85
N GLY A 401 -17.14 -7.74 2.67
CA GLY A 401 -16.43 -7.43 1.43
C GLY A 401 -14.96 -7.82 1.45
N MET A 402 -14.34 -7.74 0.27
CA MET A 402 -12.92 -8.01 0.08
C MET A 402 -12.03 -6.99 0.81
N ARG A 403 -10.79 -7.40 1.12
CA ARG A 403 -9.72 -6.48 1.56
C ARG A 403 -9.61 -5.30 0.60
N SER A 404 -9.20 -4.13 1.10
CA SER A 404 -9.25 -2.84 0.39
C SER A 404 -10.66 -2.24 0.19
N GLY A 405 -11.74 -2.86 0.65
CA GLY A 405 -13.10 -2.29 0.63
C GLY A 405 -13.35 -1.14 1.61
N ALA A 406 -12.33 -0.59 2.29
CA ALA A 406 -12.49 0.38 3.38
C ALA A 406 -13.39 -0.09 4.54
N LEU A 407 -13.35 -1.40 4.79
CA LEU A 407 -14.09 -2.08 5.86
C LEU A 407 -13.48 -1.81 7.24
N GLU A 408 -12.20 -1.42 7.27
CA GLU A 408 -11.45 -1.15 8.48
C GLU A 408 -12.06 -0.01 9.30
N GLY A 409 -12.42 1.10 8.64
CA GLY A 409 -13.02 2.25 9.31
C GLY A 409 -14.35 1.92 10.01
N PRO A 410 -15.35 1.36 9.31
CA PRO A 410 -16.60 0.90 9.93
C PRO A 410 -16.36 -0.10 11.06
N ALA A 411 -15.48 -1.09 10.88
CA ALA A 411 -15.17 -2.08 11.91
C ALA A 411 -14.64 -1.43 13.20
N LEU A 412 -13.69 -0.51 13.07
CA LEU A 412 -13.09 0.21 14.20
C LEU A 412 -14.08 1.18 14.88
N LEU A 413 -15.12 1.62 14.18
CA LEU A 413 -16.25 2.37 14.76
C LEU A 413 -17.34 1.46 15.34
N GLY A 414 -17.12 0.14 15.41
CA GLY A 414 -18.00 -0.83 16.04
C GLY A 414 -19.05 -1.45 15.11
N ALA A 415 -18.94 -1.24 13.80
CA ALA A 415 -19.77 -1.97 12.86
C ALA A 415 -19.31 -3.43 12.77
N ARG A 416 -20.26 -4.36 12.85
CA ARG A 416 -19.98 -5.78 12.60
C ARG A 416 -19.48 -5.95 11.17
N THR A 417 -18.41 -6.72 10.98
CA THR A 417 -17.67 -6.76 9.72
C THR A 417 -17.14 -8.16 9.46
N VAL A 418 -17.48 -8.72 8.30
CA VAL A 418 -16.89 -9.92 7.73
C VAL A 418 -15.89 -9.50 6.65
N TYR A 419 -14.60 -9.63 6.95
CA TYR A 419 -13.49 -9.21 6.10
C TYR A 419 -12.97 -10.39 5.28
N LEU A 420 -13.09 -10.31 3.95
CA LEU A 420 -12.64 -11.38 3.07
C LEU A 420 -11.20 -11.11 2.62
N GLU A 421 -10.29 -12.02 2.92
CA GLU A 421 -8.88 -11.91 2.56
C GLU A 421 -8.41 -13.19 1.88
N GLU A 422 -7.68 -13.08 0.76
CA GLU A 422 -7.09 -14.26 0.13
C GLU A 422 -5.84 -14.75 0.87
N ARG A 423 -5.70 -16.07 0.96
CA ARG A 423 -4.52 -16.73 1.54
C ARG A 423 -3.22 -16.35 0.83
N TYR A 424 -2.15 -16.30 1.62
CA TYR A 424 -0.78 -15.96 1.21
C TYR A 424 -0.68 -14.67 0.40
N ASN A 425 -1.56 -13.71 0.63
CA ASN A 425 -1.36 -12.38 0.08
C ASN A 425 -0.18 -11.67 0.75
N LEU A 426 0.36 -10.63 0.10
CA LEU A 426 1.58 -9.95 0.56
C LEU A 426 1.42 -9.29 1.93
N GLN A 427 0.18 -9.01 2.36
CA GLN A 427 -0.19 -8.37 3.63
C GLN A 427 -0.89 -9.34 4.61
N GLU A 428 -0.93 -10.63 4.30
CA GLU A 428 -1.57 -11.65 5.13
C GLU A 428 -1.06 -11.64 6.58
N GLY A 429 -1.95 -12.00 7.52
CA GLY A 429 -1.65 -12.08 8.95
C GLY A 429 -1.69 -10.72 9.64
N ARG A 430 -1.65 -9.62 8.89
CA ARG A 430 -1.82 -8.27 9.44
C ARG A 430 -3.19 -8.12 10.08
N MET A 431 -4.24 -8.42 9.33
CA MET A 431 -5.63 -8.22 9.78
C MET A 431 -6.11 -9.32 10.73
N GLU A 432 -5.41 -10.46 10.78
CA GLU A 432 -5.67 -11.53 11.74
C GLU A 432 -5.57 -11.05 13.18
N GLN A 433 -4.68 -10.09 13.46
CA GLN A 433 -4.48 -9.53 14.79
C GLN A 433 -5.74 -8.88 15.38
N TRP A 434 -6.71 -8.50 14.54
CA TRP A 434 -7.97 -7.92 14.98
C TRP A 434 -9.00 -8.98 15.39
N GLN A 435 -8.84 -10.22 14.91
CA GLN A 435 -9.72 -11.33 15.25
C GLN A 435 -9.76 -11.53 16.77
N GLY A 436 -10.96 -11.47 17.35
CA GLY A 436 -11.16 -11.60 18.81
C GLY A 436 -10.72 -10.39 19.66
N ARG A 437 -10.15 -9.34 19.05
CA ARG A 437 -9.72 -8.10 19.71
C ARG A 437 -10.63 -6.93 19.37
N VAL A 438 -10.92 -6.74 18.08
CA VAL A 438 -11.87 -5.71 17.61
C VAL A 438 -13.29 -6.32 17.65
N PRO A 439 -14.22 -5.82 18.48
CA PRO A 439 -15.54 -6.41 18.62
C PRO A 439 -16.33 -6.42 17.31
N GLY A 440 -16.90 -7.59 16.97
CA GLY A 440 -17.70 -7.75 15.75
C GLY A 440 -16.89 -7.85 14.46
N TYR A 441 -15.56 -7.91 14.53
CA TYR A 441 -14.69 -8.17 13.38
C TYR A 441 -14.43 -9.67 13.22
N THR A 442 -14.73 -10.19 12.05
CA THR A 442 -14.47 -11.58 11.65
C THR A 442 -13.73 -11.57 10.33
N ARG A 443 -12.54 -12.16 10.30
CA ARG A 443 -11.76 -12.38 9.08
C ARG A 443 -12.06 -13.76 8.52
N ILE A 444 -12.18 -13.86 7.21
CA ILE A 444 -12.17 -15.15 6.52
C ILE A 444 -11.05 -15.22 5.49
N GLU A 445 -10.47 -16.39 5.40
CA GLU A 445 -9.46 -16.73 4.42
C GLU A 445 -10.08 -17.43 3.22
N LEU A 446 -10.07 -16.73 2.09
CA LEU A 446 -10.44 -17.28 0.80
C LEU A 446 -9.27 -18.07 0.21
N GLY A 447 -9.57 -19.20 -0.43
CA GLY A 447 -8.57 -19.95 -1.19
C GLY A 447 -7.97 -19.14 -2.35
N HIS A 448 -8.76 -18.26 -2.96
CA HIS A 448 -8.34 -17.39 -4.06
C HIS A 448 -9.20 -16.12 -4.14
N VAL A 449 -8.72 -15.07 -4.83
CA VAL A 449 -9.60 -13.94 -5.21
C VAL A 449 -10.75 -14.44 -6.10
N PRO A 450 -11.98 -13.94 -5.94
CA PRO A 450 -13.16 -14.56 -6.55
C PRO A 450 -13.39 -14.19 -8.02
N THR A 451 -12.60 -13.28 -8.60
CA THR A 451 -12.82 -12.80 -9.97
C THR A 451 -11.85 -13.41 -10.98
N ALA A 452 -12.33 -13.69 -12.20
CA ALA A 452 -11.51 -14.21 -13.28
C ALA A 452 -10.39 -13.24 -13.69
N SER A 453 -10.70 -11.93 -13.75
CA SER A 453 -9.70 -10.87 -13.95
C SER A 453 -8.70 -10.83 -12.81
N GLY A 454 -9.16 -10.87 -11.56
CA GLY A 454 -8.29 -10.87 -10.39
C GLY A 454 -7.36 -12.08 -10.36
N LYS A 455 -7.85 -13.27 -10.70
CA LYS A 455 -7.03 -14.48 -10.87
C LYS A 455 -5.90 -14.29 -11.88
N ARG A 456 -6.21 -13.76 -13.06
CA ARG A 456 -5.22 -13.50 -14.12
C ARG A 456 -4.20 -12.45 -13.71
N ILE A 457 -4.65 -11.33 -13.14
CA ILE A 457 -3.76 -10.24 -12.67
C ILE A 457 -2.85 -10.76 -11.57
N LEU A 458 -3.40 -11.45 -10.58
CA LEU A 458 -2.65 -12.01 -9.47
C LEU A 458 -1.59 -13.02 -9.95
N LYS A 459 -1.95 -13.92 -10.88
CA LYS A 459 -0.99 -14.82 -11.52
C LYS A 459 0.16 -14.05 -12.17
N GLY A 460 -0.15 -13.04 -12.98
CA GLY A 460 0.88 -12.21 -13.63
C GLY A 460 1.77 -11.47 -12.62
N LEU A 461 1.19 -10.91 -11.57
CA LEU A 461 1.94 -10.25 -10.48
C LEU A 461 2.87 -11.23 -9.76
N LEU A 462 2.41 -12.45 -9.49
CA LEU A 462 3.22 -13.50 -8.86
C LEU A 462 4.36 -13.95 -9.76
N GLU A 463 4.12 -14.17 -11.05
CA GLU A 463 5.15 -14.54 -12.02
C GLU A 463 6.23 -13.44 -12.17
N VAL A 464 5.81 -12.17 -12.23
CA VAL A 464 6.73 -11.03 -12.21
C VAL A 464 7.51 -10.97 -10.89
N GLY A 465 6.83 -11.23 -9.77
CA GLY A 465 7.41 -11.30 -8.44
C GLY A 465 8.48 -12.38 -8.32
N VAL A 466 8.24 -13.58 -8.84
CA VAL A 466 9.22 -14.67 -8.92
C VAL A 466 10.44 -14.23 -9.73
N LYS A 467 10.24 -13.74 -10.96
CA LYS A 467 11.36 -13.27 -11.82
C LYS A 467 12.17 -12.15 -11.16
N ARG A 468 11.50 -11.23 -10.45
CA ARG A 468 12.17 -10.16 -9.68
C ARG A 468 12.96 -10.76 -8.52
N GLY A 469 12.34 -11.64 -7.73
CA GLY A 469 12.98 -12.32 -6.61
C GLY A 469 14.19 -13.14 -7.05
N GLU A 470 14.11 -13.84 -8.19
CA GLU A 470 15.24 -14.58 -8.77
C GLU A 470 16.42 -13.67 -9.09
N ARG A 471 16.17 -12.49 -9.71
CA ARG A 471 17.22 -11.50 -9.98
C ARG A 471 17.81 -10.91 -8.70
N GLU A 472 16.97 -10.60 -7.71
CA GLU A 472 17.42 -10.07 -6.42
C GLU A 472 18.26 -11.11 -5.65
N LEU A 473 17.81 -12.36 -5.62
CA LEU A 473 18.54 -13.49 -5.04
C LEU A 473 19.86 -13.75 -5.77
N ASP A 474 19.85 -13.72 -7.09
CA ASP A 474 21.04 -13.91 -7.93
C ASP A 474 22.06 -12.77 -7.72
N THR A 475 21.58 -11.52 -7.62
CA THR A 475 22.40 -10.35 -7.31
C THR A 475 23.02 -10.47 -5.92
N ALA A 476 22.22 -10.80 -4.90
CA ALA A 476 22.68 -11.00 -3.53
C ALA A 476 23.73 -12.11 -3.45
N ALA A 477 23.49 -13.26 -4.11
CA ALA A 477 24.45 -14.35 -4.18
C ALA A 477 25.75 -13.95 -4.89
N GLY A 478 25.68 -13.11 -5.94
CA GLY A 478 26.85 -12.55 -6.61
C GLY A 478 27.70 -11.67 -5.70
N TYR A 479 27.06 -10.79 -4.92
CA TYR A 479 27.75 -9.99 -3.90
C TYR A 479 28.41 -10.86 -2.83
N LEU A 480 27.69 -11.84 -2.29
CA LEU A 480 28.23 -12.78 -1.31
C LEU A 480 29.41 -13.58 -1.89
N ALA A 481 29.34 -14.01 -3.15
CA ALA A 481 30.42 -14.73 -3.82
C ALA A 481 31.71 -13.90 -3.90
N GLY A 482 31.58 -12.62 -4.26
CA GLY A 482 32.71 -11.70 -4.30
C GLY A 482 33.34 -11.47 -2.92
N LEU A 483 32.50 -11.30 -1.89
CA LEU A 483 32.95 -11.08 -0.51
C LEU A 483 33.62 -12.32 0.11
N LEU A 484 33.04 -13.50 -0.10
CA LEU A 484 33.44 -14.74 0.58
C LEU A 484 34.42 -15.58 -0.26
N ARG A 485 34.63 -15.23 -1.53
CA ARG A 485 35.38 -16.02 -2.53
C ARG A 485 34.87 -17.46 -2.64
N LEU A 486 33.56 -17.64 -2.53
CA LEU A 486 32.87 -18.92 -2.70
C LEU A 486 32.08 -18.93 -4.02
N PRO A 487 31.79 -20.10 -4.62
CA PRO A 487 30.99 -20.16 -5.84
C PRO A 487 29.59 -19.57 -5.64
N LYS A 488 29.18 -18.70 -6.57
CA LYS A 488 27.86 -18.05 -6.55
C LYS A 488 26.70 -19.04 -6.50
N ALA A 489 26.80 -20.14 -7.27
CA ALA A 489 25.76 -21.17 -7.33
C ALA A 489 25.52 -21.82 -5.96
N ASP A 490 26.60 -22.14 -5.24
CA ASP A 490 26.54 -22.76 -3.92
C ASP A 490 25.92 -21.82 -2.89
N LEU A 491 26.30 -20.54 -2.91
CA LEU A 491 25.73 -19.52 -2.03
C LEU A 491 24.24 -19.29 -2.32
N LYS A 492 23.85 -19.24 -3.59
CA LYS A 492 22.44 -19.13 -3.98
C LYS A 492 21.62 -20.32 -3.46
N ALA A 493 22.11 -21.55 -3.66
CA ALA A 493 21.46 -22.76 -3.18
C ALA A 493 21.38 -22.81 -1.64
N LEU A 494 22.44 -22.39 -0.94
CA LEU A 494 22.47 -22.32 0.52
C LEU A 494 21.44 -21.32 1.06
N VAL A 495 21.41 -20.10 0.52
CA VAL A 495 20.44 -19.07 0.91
C VAL A 495 19.01 -19.57 0.70
N GLN A 496 18.72 -20.18 -0.45
CA GLN A 496 17.39 -20.73 -0.75
C GLN A 496 17.01 -21.88 0.19
N LYS A 497 17.92 -22.82 0.45
CA LYS A 497 17.71 -23.94 1.39
C LYS A 497 17.34 -23.45 2.79
N ILE A 498 18.06 -22.46 3.30
CA ILE A 498 17.83 -21.92 4.65
C ILE A 498 16.52 -21.12 4.70
N ALA A 499 16.31 -20.23 3.73
CA ALA A 499 15.17 -19.34 3.66
C ALA A 499 13.83 -20.06 3.45
N CYS A 500 13.82 -21.13 2.64
CA CYS A 500 12.62 -21.86 2.25
C CYS A 500 12.38 -23.14 3.06
N ARG A 501 13.09 -23.36 4.17
CA ARG A 501 12.77 -24.45 5.10
C ARG A 501 11.32 -24.26 5.59
N GLY A 502 10.49 -25.30 5.56
CA GLY A 502 9.06 -25.21 5.91
C GLY A 502 8.16 -24.68 4.78
N VAL A 503 8.71 -24.32 3.63
CA VAL A 503 7.93 -23.96 2.43
C VAL A 503 7.75 -25.21 1.56
N VAL A 504 6.51 -25.65 1.40
CA VAL A 504 6.16 -26.83 0.59
C VAL A 504 4.98 -26.48 -0.33
N PRO A 505 5.25 -26.03 -1.57
CA PRO A 505 4.19 -25.65 -2.51
C PRO A 505 3.16 -26.74 -2.76
N ALA A 506 3.58 -28.02 -2.84
CA ALA A 506 2.69 -29.15 -3.07
C ALA A 506 1.61 -29.33 -1.99
N ASP A 507 1.92 -28.93 -0.75
CA ASP A 507 1.01 -29.01 0.40
C ASP A 507 0.32 -27.67 0.70
N HIS A 508 0.47 -26.69 -0.20
CA HIS A 508 0.06 -25.30 0.00
C HIS A 508 0.61 -24.67 1.30
N ARG A 509 1.80 -25.09 1.76
CA ARG A 509 2.36 -24.66 3.04
C ARG A 509 3.45 -23.60 2.86
N PHE A 510 3.29 -22.47 3.55
CA PHE A 510 4.29 -21.41 3.64
C PHE A 510 4.55 -21.05 5.11
N GLU A 511 5.45 -21.79 5.75
CA GLU A 511 5.85 -21.59 7.16
C GLU A 511 7.37 -21.43 7.27
N PRO A 512 7.98 -20.42 6.63
CA PRO A 512 9.42 -20.22 6.73
C PRO A 512 9.81 -19.74 8.14
N PRO A 513 11.04 -20.03 8.61
CA PRO A 513 11.55 -19.39 9.82
C PRO A 513 11.66 -17.87 9.65
N GLU A 514 11.64 -17.16 10.77
CA GLU A 514 11.93 -15.73 10.80
C GLU A 514 13.25 -15.40 10.10
N VAL A 515 13.28 -14.28 9.37
CA VAL A 515 14.46 -13.89 8.56
C VAL A 515 15.71 -13.73 9.45
N ALA A 516 15.54 -13.25 10.69
CA ALA A 516 16.65 -13.13 11.65
C ALA A 516 17.23 -14.49 12.05
N GLN A 517 16.37 -15.51 12.20
CA GLN A 517 16.81 -16.87 12.45
C GLN A 517 17.52 -17.45 11.22
N CYS A 518 16.96 -17.22 10.03
CA CYS A 518 17.59 -17.62 8.77
C CYS A 518 18.98 -16.98 8.59
N PHE A 519 19.13 -15.71 8.96
CA PHE A 519 20.42 -15.01 8.93
C PHE A 519 21.42 -15.64 9.90
N THR A 520 20.99 -15.98 11.11
CA THR A 520 21.84 -16.66 12.10
C THR A 520 22.31 -18.03 11.58
N ASP A 521 21.41 -18.79 10.96
CA ASP A 521 21.74 -20.09 10.37
C ASP A 521 22.68 -19.94 9.17
N LEU A 522 22.46 -18.94 8.32
CA LEU A 522 23.35 -18.63 7.20
C LEU A 522 24.76 -18.25 7.67
N CYS A 523 24.88 -17.46 8.75
CA CYS A 523 26.16 -17.13 9.35
C CYS A 523 26.90 -18.38 9.83
N ARG A 524 26.18 -19.34 10.43
CA ARG A 524 26.76 -20.61 10.91
C ARG A 524 27.30 -21.46 9.75
N GLU A 525 26.50 -21.63 8.70
CA GLU A 525 26.87 -22.43 7.52
C GLU A 525 28.04 -21.79 6.76
N VAL A 526 28.02 -20.47 6.54
CA VAL A 526 29.12 -19.75 5.90
C VAL A 526 30.39 -19.78 6.77
N GLY A 527 30.25 -19.64 8.10
CA GLY A 527 31.37 -19.78 9.02
C GLY A 527 32.02 -21.16 8.95
N SER A 528 31.21 -22.22 8.83
CA SER A 528 31.70 -23.59 8.62
C SER A 528 32.48 -23.73 7.31
N LEU A 529 31.93 -23.22 6.20
CA LEU A 529 32.59 -23.24 4.89
C LEU A 529 33.93 -22.50 4.87
N LEU A 530 34.02 -21.39 5.61
CA LEU A 530 35.24 -20.58 5.72
C LEU A 530 36.18 -21.03 6.85
N LYS A 531 35.82 -22.07 7.61
CA LYS A 531 36.52 -22.51 8.82
C LYS A 531 36.75 -21.35 9.83
N ALA A 532 35.77 -20.45 9.90
CA ALA A 532 35.79 -19.28 10.77
C ALA A 532 34.79 -19.46 11.92
N ALA A 533 35.29 -19.58 13.15
CA ALA A 533 34.46 -19.69 14.36
C ALA A 533 33.65 -18.41 14.65
N ASP A 534 34.19 -17.25 14.28
CA ASP A 534 33.52 -15.94 14.35
C ASP A 534 33.55 -15.29 12.96
N LEU A 535 32.45 -15.45 12.22
CA LEU A 535 32.32 -14.92 10.87
C LEU A 535 32.39 -13.39 10.85
N ARG A 536 31.88 -12.71 11.88
CA ARG A 536 31.92 -11.24 11.96
C ARG A 536 33.35 -10.75 12.09
N LYS A 537 34.15 -11.39 12.95
CA LYS A 537 35.58 -11.09 13.08
C LYS A 537 36.34 -11.41 11.79
N ALA A 538 36.02 -12.52 11.13
CA ALA A 538 36.67 -12.93 9.88
C ALA A 538 36.42 -11.94 8.73
N LEU A 539 35.20 -11.37 8.65
CA LEU A 539 34.84 -10.41 7.60
C LEU A 539 35.24 -8.96 7.90
N GLY A 540 35.50 -8.62 9.17
CA GLY A 540 35.97 -7.29 9.56
C GLY A 540 35.08 -6.17 9.01
N GLY A 541 35.68 -5.26 8.23
CA GLY A 541 34.98 -4.13 7.61
C GLY A 541 33.86 -4.52 6.65
N SER A 542 33.95 -5.70 6.03
CA SER A 542 32.96 -6.21 5.07
C SER A 542 31.74 -6.87 5.73
N TRP A 543 31.69 -6.93 7.07
CA TRP A 543 30.56 -7.53 7.79
C TRP A 543 29.22 -6.87 7.45
N ASN A 544 29.19 -5.55 7.30
CA ASN A 544 27.96 -4.83 6.99
C ASN A 544 27.46 -5.14 5.57
N ASP A 545 28.38 -5.27 4.60
CA ASP A 545 28.05 -5.64 3.22
C ASP A 545 27.55 -7.08 3.14
N PHE A 546 28.20 -8.00 3.86
CA PHE A 546 27.73 -9.37 4.01
C PHE A 546 26.32 -9.41 4.61
N ARG A 547 26.10 -8.70 5.71
CA ARG A 547 24.81 -8.63 6.39
C ARG A 547 23.73 -8.13 5.43
N TYR A 548 24.01 -7.06 4.69
CA TYR A 548 23.08 -6.50 3.70
C TYR A 548 22.72 -7.51 2.60
N ALA A 549 23.74 -8.10 1.94
CA ALA A 549 23.52 -9.07 0.87
C ALA A 549 22.80 -10.33 1.37
N ALA A 550 23.14 -10.81 2.58
CA ALA A 550 22.49 -11.95 3.22
C ALA A 550 20.99 -11.70 3.48
N PHE A 551 20.62 -10.58 4.11
CA PHE A 551 19.21 -10.25 4.35
C PHE A 551 18.43 -10.06 3.04
N ALA A 552 19.03 -9.42 2.04
CA ALA A 552 18.43 -9.26 0.72
C ALA A 552 18.15 -10.62 0.06
N GLY A 553 19.13 -11.52 0.06
CA GLY A 553 19.00 -12.87 -0.50
C GLY A 553 17.96 -13.72 0.22
N LEU A 554 17.95 -13.71 1.56
CA LEU A 554 16.99 -14.47 2.36
C LEU A 554 15.55 -14.01 2.11
N ARG A 555 15.30 -12.69 2.09
CA ARG A 555 13.97 -12.13 1.78
C ARG A 555 13.52 -12.44 0.36
N ALA A 556 14.44 -12.34 -0.61
CA ALA A 556 14.16 -12.68 -2.00
C ALA A 556 13.76 -14.16 -2.13
N ALA A 557 14.49 -15.07 -1.49
CA ALA A 557 14.17 -16.50 -1.47
C ALA A 557 12.80 -16.80 -0.83
N GLN A 558 12.49 -16.21 0.33
CA GLN A 558 11.17 -16.37 0.96
C GLN A 558 10.03 -15.80 0.09
N SER A 559 10.26 -14.68 -0.58
CA SER A 559 9.30 -14.09 -1.52
C SER A 559 9.01 -15.02 -2.70
N ILE A 560 10.04 -15.65 -3.28
CA ILE A 560 9.90 -16.66 -4.33
C ILE A 560 9.06 -17.84 -3.81
N GLY A 561 9.44 -18.41 -2.67
CA GLY A 561 8.73 -19.56 -2.08
C GLY A 561 7.26 -19.26 -1.81
N LYS A 562 6.93 -18.05 -1.32
CA LYS A 562 5.54 -17.59 -1.12
C LYS A 562 4.78 -17.54 -2.44
N ALA A 563 5.40 -16.98 -3.47
CA ALA A 563 4.78 -16.85 -4.78
C ALA A 563 4.54 -18.22 -5.43
N GLU A 564 5.46 -19.18 -5.28
CA GLU A 564 5.32 -20.55 -5.77
C GLU A 564 4.18 -21.31 -5.08
N VAL A 565 4.08 -21.22 -3.75
CA VAL A 565 2.95 -21.78 -2.98
C VAL A 565 1.64 -21.20 -3.50
N LYS A 566 1.56 -19.89 -3.69
CA LYS A 566 0.35 -19.23 -4.15
C LYS A 566 -0.03 -19.56 -5.60
N LEU A 567 0.96 -19.66 -6.50
CA LEU A 567 0.74 -20.14 -7.86
C LEU A 567 0.24 -21.59 -7.86
N ARG A 568 0.73 -22.43 -6.94
CA ARG A 568 0.23 -23.80 -6.78
C ARG A 568 -1.20 -23.83 -6.27
N MET A 569 -1.54 -23.04 -5.25
CA MET A 569 -2.92 -22.89 -4.78
C MET A 569 -3.86 -22.43 -5.87
N GLY A 570 -3.46 -21.46 -6.70
CA GLY A 570 -4.27 -21.01 -7.82
C GLY A 570 -4.51 -22.08 -8.89
N ARG A 571 -3.57 -23.02 -9.08
CA ARG A 571 -3.75 -24.19 -9.96
C ARG A 571 -4.64 -25.26 -9.35
N ASP A 572 -4.52 -25.48 -8.05
CA ASP A 572 -5.26 -26.50 -7.32
C ASP A 572 -6.62 -25.98 -6.79
N TYR A 573 -6.95 -24.71 -7.07
CA TYR A 573 -8.20 -24.09 -6.63
C TYR A 573 -9.38 -24.80 -7.30
N ASP A 574 -10.26 -25.36 -6.48
CA ASP A 574 -11.43 -26.14 -6.88
C ASP A 574 -12.66 -25.29 -7.22
N GLY A 575 -12.57 -23.97 -7.06
CA GLY A 575 -13.65 -23.03 -7.36
C GLY A 575 -13.79 -22.69 -8.84
N PRO A 576 -14.92 -22.07 -9.23
CA PRO A 576 -15.15 -21.64 -10.61
C PRO A 576 -14.13 -20.57 -11.03
N GLU A 577 -14.01 -20.30 -12.34
CA GLU A 577 -13.16 -19.20 -12.83
C GLU A 577 -13.62 -17.84 -12.26
N GLU A 578 -14.93 -17.67 -12.10
CA GLU A 578 -15.56 -16.51 -11.48
C GLU A 578 -16.55 -16.96 -10.40
N GLY A 579 -16.47 -16.38 -9.21
CA GLY A 579 -17.24 -16.79 -8.03
C GLY A 579 -16.40 -17.42 -6.93
N LEU A 580 -17.09 -17.95 -5.93
CA LEU A 580 -16.52 -18.60 -4.75
C LEU A 580 -16.57 -20.13 -4.87
N SER A 581 -15.53 -20.82 -4.37
CA SER A 581 -15.58 -22.28 -4.20
C SER A 581 -16.67 -22.69 -3.21
N LYS A 582 -17.06 -23.97 -3.23
CA LYS A 582 -18.00 -24.51 -2.24
C LYS A 582 -17.47 -24.33 -0.81
N THR A 583 -16.17 -24.59 -0.61
CA THR A 583 -15.49 -24.43 0.67
C THR A 583 -15.48 -22.98 1.15
N ASP A 584 -15.21 -22.03 0.24
CA ASP A 584 -15.22 -20.60 0.57
C ASP A 584 -16.63 -20.11 0.94
N ARG A 585 -17.67 -20.58 0.24
CA ARG A 585 -19.08 -20.27 0.56
C ARG A 585 -19.49 -20.78 1.94
N GLU A 586 -19.08 -22.00 2.30
CA GLU A 586 -19.34 -22.57 3.64
C GLU A 586 -18.63 -21.76 4.74
N ARG A 587 -17.35 -21.42 4.56
CA ARG A 587 -16.60 -20.58 5.51
C ARG A 587 -17.23 -19.19 5.66
N LEU A 588 -17.67 -18.59 4.56
CA LEU A 588 -18.37 -17.32 4.57
C LEU A 588 -19.67 -17.41 5.36
N TRP A 589 -20.45 -18.46 5.13
CA TRP A 589 -21.69 -18.71 5.87
C TRP A 589 -21.43 -18.80 7.38
N GLN A 590 -20.44 -19.59 7.80
CA GLN A 590 -20.06 -19.75 9.21
C GLN A 590 -19.61 -18.42 9.84
N ALA A 591 -18.80 -17.65 9.13
CA ALA A 591 -18.33 -16.35 9.61
C ALA A 591 -19.46 -15.32 9.73
N MET A 592 -20.38 -15.29 8.76
CA MET A 592 -21.58 -14.48 8.83
C MET A 592 -22.44 -14.91 10.02
N ALA A 593 -22.68 -16.22 10.20
CA ALA A 593 -23.43 -16.77 11.33
C ALA A 593 -22.86 -16.35 12.68
N GLN A 594 -21.54 -16.47 12.86
CA GLN A 594 -20.84 -16.05 14.07
C GLN A 594 -20.93 -14.55 14.30
N THR A 595 -20.82 -13.75 13.23
CA THR A 595 -20.86 -12.28 13.31
C THR A 595 -22.25 -11.76 13.70
N ILE A 596 -23.30 -12.47 13.31
CA ILE A 596 -24.68 -12.14 13.67
C ILE A 596 -25.19 -12.84 14.93
N ASP A 597 -24.41 -13.75 15.51
CA ASP A 597 -24.78 -14.41 16.74
C ASP A 597 -24.99 -13.33 17.82
N ASN A 598 -26.14 -13.35 18.50
CA ASN A 598 -26.70 -12.28 19.34
C ASN A 598 -27.49 -11.15 18.64
N TRP A 599 -27.83 -11.25 17.35
CA TRP A 599 -28.83 -10.34 16.79
C TRP A 599 -30.19 -10.58 17.48
N GLN A 600 -30.69 -9.55 18.17
CA GLN A 600 -32.04 -9.57 18.71
C GLN A 600 -33.04 -9.38 17.57
N VAL A 601 -33.27 -10.43 16.79
CA VAL A 601 -34.36 -10.45 15.81
C VAL A 601 -35.65 -10.69 16.57
N LYS A 602 -36.36 -9.62 16.93
CA LYS A 602 -37.73 -9.72 17.46
C LYS A 602 -38.58 -10.48 16.44
N GLY A 603 -39.01 -11.69 16.79
CA GLY A 603 -39.85 -12.52 15.92
C GLY A 603 -39.37 -13.96 15.69
N ARG A 604 -38.14 -14.33 16.08
CA ARG A 604 -37.79 -15.76 16.21
C ARG A 604 -38.56 -16.34 17.42
N ARG A 605 -39.76 -16.86 17.19
CA ARG A 605 -40.30 -17.89 18.08
C ARG A 605 -39.31 -19.04 18.04
N LYS A 606 -38.82 -19.43 19.23
CA LYS A 606 -37.93 -20.58 19.43
C LYS A 606 -38.50 -21.84 18.79
#